data_AF-C9KPR0-F1
#
_entry.id   AF-C9KPR0-F1
#
_cell.length_a   1.000
_cell.length_b   1.000
_cell.length_c   1.000
_cell.angle_alpha   90.00
_cell.angle_beta   90.00
_cell.angle_gamma   90.00
#
_symmetry.space_group_name_H-M   'P 1'
#
loop_
_entity.id
_entity.type
_entity.pdbx_description
1 polymer ?
#
loop_
_entity_poly.entity_id
_entity_poly.type
_entity_poly.pdbx_seq_one_letter_code
_entity_poly.pdbx_strand_id
1 'polypeptide(L)'
;MWTDWIEIRKTCKPYRLRNAGPSSLIREEDSFMQTRQNEAGFTLIGMLIAVGIVAILALIAVPKFTSAIASANTARIQSDLSTLNTAIAVYEIDNGKAPEKIADLKDYLQSTDIKPPTGQCYVNGESVKLEAAAYTIDKDNRRALCNGNAIGAFTKEKKTAEETPPKPESGNGG
;
A
#
# COMPACT_ATOMS: atom_id res chain seq x y z
N MET A 1 -2.71 -24.59 30.45
CA MET A 1 -1.85 -23.48 30.93
C MET A 1 -1.99 -22.29 29.99
N TRP A 2 -3.25 -21.86 29.75
CA TRP A 2 -3.64 -20.85 28.75
C TRP A 2 -4.98 -20.20 29.17
N THR A 3 -5.04 -19.73 30.42
CA THR A 3 -6.25 -19.15 31.02
C THR A 3 -5.84 -18.08 32.03
N ASP A 4 -5.28 -16.95 31.56
CA ASP A 4 -5.10 -15.77 32.43
C ASP A 4 -4.90 -14.45 31.65
N TRP A 5 -5.87 -14.07 30.81
CA TRP A 5 -5.84 -12.80 30.06
C TRP A 5 -7.15 -12.00 30.13
N ILE A 6 -8.02 -12.29 31.11
CA ILE A 6 -9.35 -11.66 31.28
C ILE A 6 -9.41 -10.66 32.47
N GLU A 7 -8.35 -10.51 33.28
CA GLU A 7 -8.42 -9.78 34.57
C GLU A 7 -7.77 -8.38 34.59
N ILE A 8 -7.67 -7.63 33.47
CA ILE A 8 -7.12 -6.24 33.48
C ILE A 8 -8.02 -5.26 32.71
N ARG A 9 -9.28 -5.12 33.13
CA ARG A 9 -10.18 -4.00 32.75
C ARG A 9 -11.01 -3.44 33.93
N LYS A 10 -10.48 -3.45 35.16
CA LYS A 10 -11.22 -3.01 36.37
C LYS A 10 -10.89 -1.60 36.90
N THR A 11 -10.34 -0.70 36.08
CA THR A 11 -10.20 0.73 36.49
C THR A 11 -10.67 1.73 35.43
N CYS A 12 -11.83 1.47 34.81
CA CYS A 12 -12.60 2.56 34.21
C CYS A 12 -13.33 3.33 35.31
N LYS A 13 -12.84 4.53 35.64
CA LYS A 13 -13.57 5.51 36.46
C LYS A 13 -14.88 5.90 35.77
N PRO A 14 -16.00 6.02 36.50
CA PRO A 14 -17.28 6.38 35.90
C PRO A 14 -17.31 7.86 35.52
N TYR A 15 -17.67 8.15 34.26
CA TYR A 15 -18.10 9.47 33.84
C TYR A 15 -19.46 9.76 34.49
N ARG A 16 -19.46 10.65 35.49
CA ARG A 16 -20.65 11.08 36.21
C ARG A 16 -21.41 12.10 35.35
N LEU A 17 -22.43 11.61 34.66
CA LEU A 17 -23.45 12.42 34.00
C LEU A 17 -24.16 13.30 35.04
N ARG A 18 -24.14 14.62 34.83
CA ARG A 18 -24.97 15.56 35.58
C ARG A 18 -25.74 16.44 34.61
N ASN A 19 -26.96 16.01 34.31
CA ASN A 19 -27.99 16.86 33.74
C ASN A 19 -28.89 17.36 34.88
N ALA A 20 -29.05 18.67 34.98
CA ALA A 20 -30.18 19.36 35.60
C ALA A 20 -30.23 20.77 34.98
N GLY A 21 -31.35 21.12 34.32
CA GLY A 21 -31.59 22.39 33.62
C GLY A 21 -31.90 23.56 34.58
N PRO A 22 -32.74 24.57 34.22
CA PRO A 22 -33.42 24.85 32.96
C PRO A 22 -33.18 26.28 32.40
N SER A 23 -33.80 26.53 31.26
CA SER A 23 -33.91 27.79 30.51
C SER A 23 -34.46 28.96 31.33
N SER A 24 -33.79 30.12 31.31
CA SER A 24 -34.34 31.45 30.94
C SER A 24 -33.47 32.61 31.46
N LEU A 25 -33.12 33.50 30.52
CA LEU A 25 -32.89 34.94 30.65
C LEU A 25 -32.30 35.47 31.97
N ILE A 26 -31.00 35.80 31.97
CA ILE A 26 -30.47 37.14 32.32
C ILE A 26 -29.08 37.24 31.65
N ARG A 27 -28.82 38.41 31.07
CA ARG A 27 -27.54 38.88 30.55
C ARG A 27 -26.55 39.01 31.73
N GLU A 28 -25.73 37.98 31.92
CA GLU A 28 -24.56 38.05 32.79
C GLU A 28 -23.31 38.05 31.92
N GLU A 29 -22.52 39.10 32.06
CA GLU A 29 -21.20 39.23 31.48
C GLU A 29 -20.38 38.03 31.96
N ASP A 30 -20.08 37.10 31.06
CA ASP A 30 -19.09 36.05 31.29
C ASP A 30 -17.74 36.73 31.56
N SER A 31 -17.55 37.15 32.80
CA SER A 31 -16.27 37.40 33.42
C SER A 31 -15.57 36.06 33.45
N PHE A 32 -14.98 35.71 32.31
CA PHE A 32 -14.00 34.67 32.16
C PHE A 32 -12.95 35.00 33.22
N MET A 33 -13.03 34.33 34.37
CA MET A 33 -11.97 34.29 35.37
C MET A 33 -10.80 33.60 34.67
N GLN A 34 -10.10 34.39 33.87
CA GLN A 34 -8.95 34.02 33.11
C GLN A 34 -7.86 33.82 34.14
N THR A 35 -7.80 32.58 34.62
CA THR A 35 -6.64 32.09 35.32
C THR A 35 -5.50 32.35 34.35
N ARG A 36 -4.70 33.38 34.64
CA ARG A 36 -3.44 33.66 33.95
C ARG A 36 -2.54 32.48 34.25
N GLN A 37 -2.78 31.37 33.57
CA GLN A 37 -1.79 30.34 33.39
C GLN A 37 -0.62 31.07 32.78
N ASN A 38 0.57 30.92 33.36
CA ASN A 38 1.78 31.45 32.78
C ASN A 38 1.84 31.02 31.31
N GLU A 39 1.47 31.93 30.43
CA GLU A 39 1.58 31.78 28.99
C GLU A 39 3.08 31.83 28.69
N ALA A 40 3.75 30.69 28.88
CA ALA A 40 5.08 30.47 28.35
C ALA A 40 4.96 30.51 26.82
N GLY A 41 5.12 31.71 26.27
CA GLY A 41 4.85 32.01 24.88
C GLY A 41 5.76 31.23 23.94
N PHE A 42 5.15 30.62 22.92
CA PHE A 42 5.84 30.10 21.76
C PHE A 42 6.55 31.29 21.08
N THR A 43 7.88 31.32 21.10
CA THR A 43 8.62 32.39 20.44
C THR A 43 8.46 32.25 18.92
N LEU A 44 8.26 33.37 18.21
CA LEU A 44 8.15 33.37 16.75
C LEU A 44 9.42 32.76 16.13
N ILE A 45 10.58 33.06 16.72
CA ILE A 45 11.87 32.49 16.30
C ILE A 45 11.92 30.96 16.45
N GLY A 46 11.31 30.39 17.49
CA GLY A 46 11.23 28.93 17.67
C GLY A 46 10.43 28.27 16.56
N MET A 47 9.33 28.90 16.15
CA MET A 47 8.54 28.42 15.01
C MET A 47 9.31 28.55 13.68
N LEU A 48 10.09 29.62 13.48
CA LEU A 48 10.92 29.80 12.28
C LEU A 48 12.00 28.71 12.15
N ILE A 49 12.68 28.38 13.24
CA ILE A 49 13.70 27.32 13.23
C ILE A 49 13.05 25.97 12.97
N ALA A 50 11.89 25.69 13.58
CA ALA A 50 11.18 24.43 13.39
C ALA A 50 10.77 24.19 11.92
N VAL A 51 10.12 25.17 11.27
CA VAL A 51 9.73 25.03 9.86
C VAL A 51 10.95 24.99 8.93
N GLY A 52 12.05 25.66 9.30
CA GLY A 52 13.32 25.60 8.58
C GLY A 52 13.91 24.20 8.54
N ILE A 53 13.95 23.50 9.67
CA ILE A 53 14.45 22.10 9.73
C ILE A 53 13.55 21.17 8.91
N VAL A 54 12.22 21.31 9.03
CA VAL A 54 11.28 20.48 8.24
C VAL A 54 11.45 20.72 6.74
N ALA A 55 11.69 21.95 6.29
CA ALA A 55 11.92 22.25 4.88
C ALA A 55 13.18 21.55 4.32
N ILE A 56 14.28 21.52 5.09
CA ILE A 56 15.52 20.84 4.68
C ILE A 56 15.29 19.33 4.56
N LEU A 57 14.60 18.72 5.54
CA LEU A 57 14.29 17.29 5.52
C LEU A 57 13.38 16.93 4.33
N ALA A 58 12.36 17.75 4.07
CA ALA A 58 11.42 17.52 2.97
C ALA A 58 12.13 17.51 1.60
N LEU A 59 13.12 18.39 1.39
CA LEU A 59 13.86 18.46 0.14
C LEU A 59 14.54 17.14 -0.24
N ILE A 60 15.11 16.44 0.75
CA ILE A 60 15.79 15.14 0.53
C ILE A 60 14.78 13.98 0.50
N ALA A 61 13.72 14.07 1.31
CA ALA A 61 12.74 13.01 1.46
C ALA A 61 11.86 12.81 0.20
N VAL A 62 11.42 13.89 -0.44
CA VAL A 62 10.49 13.83 -1.59
C VAL A 62 11.02 12.97 -2.76
N PRO A 63 12.23 13.18 -3.31
CA PRO A 63 12.70 12.37 -4.44
C PRO A 63 12.91 10.89 -4.06
N LYS A 64 13.36 10.63 -2.83
CA LYS A 64 13.52 9.28 -2.30
C LYS A 64 12.19 8.56 -2.17
N PHE A 65 11.16 9.24 -1.68
CA PHE A 65 9.83 8.68 -1.49
C PHE A 65 9.18 8.31 -2.83
N THR A 66 9.28 9.16 -3.85
CA THR A 66 8.74 8.86 -5.19
C THR A 66 9.38 7.61 -5.81
N SER A 67 10.70 7.45 -5.71
CA SER A 67 11.38 6.25 -6.20
C SER A 67 10.99 4.99 -5.42
N ALA A 68 10.80 5.10 -4.11
CA ALA A 68 10.36 4.00 -3.26
C ALA A 68 8.94 3.54 -3.64
N ILE A 69 8.00 4.47 -3.89
CA ILE A 69 6.66 4.15 -4.39
C ILE A 69 6.75 3.42 -5.74
N ALA A 70 7.57 3.90 -6.67
CA ALA A 70 7.71 3.26 -7.97
C ALA A 70 8.22 1.81 -7.86
N SER A 71 9.17 1.56 -6.95
CA SER A 71 9.65 0.21 -6.66
C SER A 71 8.59 -0.68 -6.01
N ALA A 72 7.81 -0.14 -5.08
CA ALA A 72 6.72 -0.87 -4.42
C ALA A 72 5.61 -1.24 -5.42
N ASN A 73 5.25 -0.31 -6.32
CA ASN A 73 4.30 -0.56 -7.40
C ASN A 73 4.80 -1.67 -8.33
N THR A 74 6.07 -1.64 -8.70
CA THR A 74 6.70 -2.67 -9.55
C THR A 74 6.62 -4.05 -8.89
N ALA A 75 6.98 -4.16 -7.61
CA ALA A 75 6.92 -5.42 -6.86
C ALA A 75 5.48 -5.94 -6.73
N ARG A 76 4.51 -5.05 -6.49
CA ARG A 76 3.09 -5.41 -6.43
C ARG A 76 2.61 -5.99 -7.76
N ILE A 77 2.92 -5.33 -8.88
CA ILE A 77 2.56 -5.81 -10.21
C ILE A 77 3.17 -7.19 -10.48
N GLN A 78 4.43 -7.41 -10.10
CA GLN A 78 5.04 -8.73 -10.25
C GLN A 78 4.30 -9.82 -9.46
N SER A 79 3.94 -9.53 -8.21
CA SER A 79 3.16 -10.46 -7.36
C SER A 79 1.78 -10.76 -7.95
N ASP A 80 1.08 -9.73 -8.42
CA ASP A 80 -0.24 -9.85 -9.02
C ASP A 80 -0.17 -10.67 -10.32
N LEU A 81 0.81 -10.40 -11.19
CA LEU A 81 1.04 -11.16 -12.42
C LEU A 81 1.42 -12.62 -12.15
N SER A 82 2.21 -12.89 -11.11
CA SER A 82 2.54 -14.26 -10.71
C SER A 82 1.28 -15.03 -10.29
N THR A 83 0.45 -14.39 -9.46
CA THR A 83 -0.82 -14.95 -8.99
C THR A 83 -1.77 -15.22 -10.16
N LEU A 84 -1.89 -14.28 -11.10
CA LEU A 84 -2.70 -14.45 -12.30
C LEU A 84 -2.17 -15.57 -13.20
N ASN A 85 -0.86 -15.71 -13.38
CA ASN A 85 -0.28 -16.80 -14.17
C ASN A 85 -0.56 -18.17 -13.54
N THR A 86 -0.48 -18.29 -12.21
CA THR A 86 -0.86 -19.52 -11.51
C THR A 86 -2.35 -19.81 -11.69
N ALA A 87 -3.22 -18.82 -11.56
CA ALA A 87 -4.66 -19.00 -11.76
C ALA A 87 -4.99 -19.41 -13.21
N ILE A 88 -4.31 -18.84 -14.21
CA ILE A 88 -4.43 -19.25 -15.62
C ILE A 88 -4.04 -20.71 -15.78
N ALA A 89 -2.92 -21.14 -15.19
CA ALA A 89 -2.46 -22.52 -15.28
C ALA A 89 -3.47 -23.51 -14.68
N VAL A 90 -4.08 -23.17 -13.54
CA VAL A 90 -5.13 -24.01 -12.91
C VAL A 90 -6.39 -24.03 -13.76
N TYR A 91 -6.84 -22.88 -14.25
CA TYR A 91 -8.01 -22.79 -15.14
C TYR A 91 -7.84 -23.63 -16.40
N GLU A 92 -6.65 -23.64 -16.99
CA GLU A 92 -6.32 -24.47 -18.17
C GLU A 92 -6.38 -25.96 -17.87
N ILE A 93 -5.99 -26.40 -16.67
CA ILE A 93 -6.07 -27.80 -16.25
C ILE A 93 -7.55 -28.24 -16.16
N ASP A 94 -8.41 -27.39 -15.60
CA ASP A 94 -9.81 -27.74 -15.36
C ASP A 94 -10.69 -27.64 -16.62
N ASN A 95 -10.44 -26.64 -17.48
CA ASN A 95 -11.29 -26.35 -18.65
C ASN A 95 -10.65 -26.75 -19.98
N GLY A 96 -9.36 -27.09 -20.00
CA GLY A 96 -8.61 -27.44 -21.21
C GLY A 96 -8.40 -26.28 -22.19
N LYS A 97 -8.75 -25.04 -21.81
CA LYS A 97 -8.66 -23.83 -22.63
C LYS A 97 -8.16 -22.66 -21.79
N ALA A 98 -7.38 -21.77 -22.41
CA ALA A 98 -6.95 -20.53 -21.77
C ALA A 98 -8.14 -19.57 -21.54
N PRO A 99 -8.18 -18.84 -20.42
CA PRO A 99 -9.21 -17.84 -20.15
C PRO A 99 -9.05 -16.64 -21.11
N GLU A 100 -10.17 -16.09 -21.60
CA GLU A 100 -10.14 -14.91 -22.48
C GLU A 100 -10.17 -13.60 -21.68
N LYS A 101 -10.77 -13.64 -20.48
CA LYS A 101 -10.94 -12.48 -19.62
C LYS A 101 -10.51 -12.80 -18.20
N ILE A 102 -10.04 -11.78 -17.49
CA ILE A 102 -9.73 -11.89 -16.06
C ILE A 102 -10.98 -12.20 -15.23
N ALA A 103 -12.16 -11.85 -15.73
CA ALA A 103 -13.42 -12.22 -15.11
C ALA A 103 -13.63 -13.74 -15.00
N ASP A 104 -13.03 -14.53 -15.88
CA ASP A 104 -13.16 -16.00 -15.90
C ASP A 104 -12.29 -16.65 -14.80
N LEU A 105 -11.31 -15.90 -14.27
CA LEU A 105 -10.37 -16.35 -13.24
C LEU A 105 -10.88 -16.08 -11.81
N LYS A 106 -12.08 -15.49 -11.64
CA LYS A 106 -12.59 -15.05 -10.33
C LYS A 106 -12.64 -16.16 -9.29
N ASP A 107 -12.98 -17.38 -9.69
CA ASP A 107 -13.09 -18.53 -8.79
C ASP A 107 -11.72 -19.08 -8.35
N TYR A 108 -10.65 -18.73 -9.08
CA TYR A 108 -9.28 -19.18 -8.85
C TYR A 108 -8.43 -18.11 -8.15
N LEU A 109 -8.99 -16.92 -7.92
CA LEU A 109 -8.30 -15.78 -7.30
C LEU A 109 -8.86 -15.53 -5.90
N GLN A 110 -7.97 -15.37 -4.92
CA GLN A 110 -8.38 -15.06 -3.55
C GLN A 110 -8.92 -13.62 -3.39
N SER A 111 -8.64 -12.73 -4.34
CA SER A 111 -9.18 -11.37 -4.34
C SER A 111 -9.83 -11.04 -5.68
N THR A 112 -11.10 -10.68 -5.64
CA THR A 112 -11.95 -10.43 -6.81
C THR A 112 -11.67 -9.08 -7.49
N ASP A 113 -10.92 -8.19 -6.83
CA ASP A 113 -10.57 -6.84 -7.27
C ASP A 113 -9.04 -6.66 -7.44
N ILE A 114 -8.43 -7.43 -8.35
CA ILE A 114 -7.04 -7.24 -8.72
C ILE A 114 -6.95 -6.11 -9.77
N LYS A 115 -6.50 -4.94 -9.32
CA LYS A 115 -6.23 -3.77 -10.17
C LYS A 115 -4.79 -3.34 -9.96
N PRO A 116 -4.05 -3.00 -11.03
CA PRO A 116 -2.69 -2.55 -10.88
C PRO A 116 -2.64 -1.24 -10.10
N PRO A 117 -1.58 -1.02 -9.32
CA PRO A 117 -1.39 0.23 -8.62
C PRO A 117 -1.26 1.40 -9.62
N THR A 118 -1.83 2.54 -9.26
CA THR A 118 -1.71 3.77 -10.05
C THR A 118 -0.40 4.49 -9.73
N GLY A 119 0.08 5.27 -10.70
CA GLY A 119 1.30 6.05 -10.57
C GLY A 119 2.49 5.42 -11.28
N GLN A 120 3.70 5.74 -10.83
CA GLN A 120 4.93 5.32 -11.51
C GLN A 120 5.27 3.86 -11.19
N CYS A 121 5.76 3.12 -12.17
CA CYS A 121 6.42 1.82 -12.01
C CYS A 121 7.65 1.75 -12.91
N TYR A 122 8.54 0.78 -12.66
CA TYR A 122 9.68 0.52 -13.53
C TYR A 122 9.37 -0.60 -14.51
N VAL A 123 9.54 -0.32 -15.80
CA VAL A 123 9.46 -1.30 -16.89
C VAL A 123 10.76 -1.25 -17.68
N ASN A 124 11.52 -2.34 -17.71
CA ASN A 124 12.84 -2.45 -18.37
C ASN A 124 13.78 -1.28 -18.02
N GLY A 125 13.78 -0.84 -16.76
CA GLY A 125 14.58 0.29 -16.29
C GLY A 125 14.04 1.70 -16.60
N GLU A 126 12.90 1.83 -17.28
CA GLU A 126 12.23 3.11 -17.54
C GLU A 126 11.04 3.32 -16.58
N SER A 127 10.84 4.56 -16.12
CA SER A 127 9.68 4.92 -15.30
C SER A 127 8.44 5.16 -16.17
N VAL A 128 7.50 4.23 -16.13
CA VAL A 128 6.21 4.32 -16.85
C VAL A 128 5.11 4.72 -15.87
N LYS A 129 4.25 5.66 -16.26
CA LYS A 129 3.04 6.01 -15.49
C LYS A 129 1.89 5.10 -15.89
N LEU A 130 1.35 4.40 -14.91
CA LEU A 130 0.13 3.60 -15.04
C LEU A 130 -1.05 4.44 -14.58
N GLU A 131 -1.83 4.93 -15.53
CA GLU A 131 -3.13 5.57 -15.28
C GLU A 131 -4.21 4.50 -15.50
N ALA A 132 -4.84 4.04 -14.40
CA ALA A 132 -5.97 3.09 -14.38
C ALA A 132 -5.89 1.91 -15.37
N ALA A 133 -4.69 1.30 -15.52
CA ALA A 133 -4.53 0.14 -16.38
C ALA A 133 -5.36 -1.05 -15.87
N ALA A 134 -5.87 -1.88 -16.77
CA ALA A 134 -6.38 -3.21 -16.41
C ALA A 134 -5.30 -4.24 -16.71
N TYR A 135 -5.27 -5.33 -15.94
CA TYR A 135 -4.54 -6.52 -16.35
C TYR A 135 -5.24 -7.11 -17.58
N THR A 136 -4.46 -7.60 -18.53
CA THR A 136 -4.95 -8.28 -19.73
C THR A 136 -4.34 -9.68 -19.82
N ILE A 137 -4.96 -10.56 -20.58
CA ILE A 137 -4.43 -11.91 -20.82
C ILE A 137 -3.95 -11.98 -22.26
N ASP A 138 -2.71 -12.40 -22.44
CA ASP A 138 -2.14 -12.74 -23.74
C ASP A 138 -2.68 -14.11 -24.17
N LYS A 139 -3.44 -14.14 -25.27
CA LYS A 139 -4.00 -15.39 -25.81
C LYS A 139 -2.92 -16.28 -26.45
N ASP A 140 -1.85 -15.67 -26.96
CA ASP A 140 -0.79 -16.39 -27.67
C ASP A 140 0.17 -17.04 -26.66
N ASN A 141 0.55 -16.28 -25.64
CA ASN A 141 1.55 -16.71 -24.65
C ASN A 141 0.96 -17.26 -23.35
N ARG A 142 -0.38 -17.29 -23.22
CA ARG A 142 -1.12 -17.81 -22.05
C ARG A 142 -0.64 -17.21 -20.72
N ARG A 143 -0.44 -15.89 -20.71
CA ARG A 143 0.14 -15.16 -19.58
C ARG A 143 -0.64 -13.90 -19.28
N ALA A 144 -0.62 -13.49 -18.03
CA ALA A 144 -1.11 -12.19 -17.64
C ALA A 144 -0.12 -11.10 -18.04
N LEU A 145 -0.65 -10.00 -18.56
CA LEU A 145 0.05 -8.79 -18.96
C LEU A 145 -0.48 -7.61 -18.15
N CYS A 146 0.40 -6.67 -17.84
CA CYS A 146 0.04 -5.36 -17.32
C CYS A 146 0.54 -4.31 -18.29
N ASN A 147 -0.35 -3.48 -18.82
CA ASN A 147 -0.01 -2.47 -19.83
C ASN A 147 0.81 -3.05 -21.01
N GLY A 148 0.42 -4.24 -21.49
CA GLY A 148 1.11 -4.95 -22.58
C GLY A 148 2.42 -5.66 -22.21
N ASN A 149 2.87 -5.58 -20.96
CA ASN A 149 4.15 -6.13 -20.50
C ASN A 149 3.95 -7.37 -19.60
N ALA A 150 4.80 -8.38 -19.79
CA ALA A 150 4.84 -9.57 -18.94
C ALA A 150 5.64 -9.33 -17.65
N ILE A 151 5.54 -10.24 -16.67
CA ILE A 151 6.18 -10.14 -15.36
C ILE A 151 7.69 -9.77 -15.41
N GLY A 152 8.43 -10.34 -16.37
CA GLY A 152 9.87 -10.12 -16.51
C GLY A 152 10.26 -8.71 -16.96
N ALA A 153 9.33 -7.96 -17.56
CA ALA A 153 9.58 -6.59 -17.97
C ALA A 153 9.49 -5.60 -16.81
N PHE A 154 8.83 -5.95 -15.70
CA PHE A 154 8.70 -5.08 -14.53
C PHE A 154 9.96 -5.14 -13.66
N THR A 155 11.04 -4.53 -14.12
CA THR A 155 12.31 -4.49 -13.39
C THR A 155 12.89 -3.09 -13.39
N LYS A 156 13.57 -2.73 -12.29
CA LYS A 156 14.26 -1.45 -12.13
C LYS A 156 15.52 -1.35 -12.99
N GLU A 157 16.08 -2.48 -13.39
CA GLU A 157 17.29 -2.57 -14.21
C GLU A 157 16.92 -2.99 -15.63
N LYS A 158 17.60 -2.42 -16.63
CA LYS A 158 17.56 -2.99 -17.98
C LYS A 158 18.20 -4.37 -17.92
N LYS A 159 17.40 -5.44 -17.98
CA LYS A 159 17.91 -6.74 -18.43
C LYS A 159 18.33 -6.58 -19.89
N THR A 160 19.59 -6.21 -20.10
CA THR A 160 20.33 -6.76 -21.24
C THR A 160 20.18 -8.28 -21.12
N ALA A 161 19.67 -8.93 -22.17
CA ALA A 161 19.56 -10.38 -22.20
C ALA A 161 20.91 -11.04 -21.86
N GLU A 162 20.86 -12.28 -21.35
CA GLU A 162 22.00 -13.16 -20.99
C GLU A 162 22.51 -12.92 -19.55
N GLU A 163 22.32 -13.81 -18.57
CA GLU A 163 22.73 -15.21 -18.58
C GLU A 163 21.79 -16.08 -17.71
N THR A 164 21.46 -17.25 -18.25
CA THR A 164 20.72 -18.34 -17.64
C THR A 164 21.43 -18.85 -16.37
N PRO A 165 20.80 -18.87 -15.19
CA PRO A 165 21.33 -19.63 -14.06
C PRO A 165 21.27 -21.12 -14.44
N PRO A 166 22.37 -21.88 -14.38
CA PRO A 166 22.34 -23.30 -14.67
C PRO A 166 21.34 -24.01 -13.75
N LYS A 167 20.46 -24.79 -14.37
CA LYS A 167 19.57 -25.75 -13.74
C LYS A 167 20.37 -26.60 -12.74
N PRO A 168 19.95 -26.76 -11.46
CA PRO A 168 20.53 -27.79 -10.62
C PRO A 168 20.11 -29.14 -11.21
N GLU A 169 21.04 -29.81 -11.88
CA GLU A 169 20.89 -31.18 -12.34
C GLU A 169 20.77 -32.08 -11.10
N SER A 170 19.58 -32.65 -10.93
CA SER A 170 19.29 -33.67 -9.94
C SER A 170 19.79 -35.03 -10.45
N GLY A 171 20.82 -35.57 -9.80
CA GLY A 171 20.95 -36.99 -9.48
C GLY A 171 21.83 -37.86 -10.39
N ASN A 172 22.87 -38.45 -9.81
CA ASN A 172 23.00 -39.91 -9.83
C ASN A 172 23.80 -40.41 -8.61
N GLY A 173 23.13 -41.18 -7.75
CA GLY A 173 23.76 -41.99 -6.72
C GLY A 173 24.17 -43.34 -7.33
N GLY A 174 25.42 -43.73 -7.10
CA GLY A 174 25.89 -45.10 -7.27
C GLY A 174 25.70 -45.91 -5.99
#